data_AF-A0A6P0KS20-F1
#
_entry.id   AF-A0A6P0KS20-F1
#
_cell.length_a   1.000
_cell.length_b   1.000
_cell.length_c   1.000
_cell.angle_alpha   90.00
_cell.angle_beta   90.00
_cell.angle_gamma   90.00
#
_symmetry.space_group_name_H-M   'P 1'
#
loop_
_entity.id
_entity.type
_entity.pdbx_description
1 polymer ?
#
loop_
_entity_poly.entity_id
_entity_poly.type
_entity_poly.pdbx_seq_one_letter_code
_entity_poly.pdbx_strand_id
1 'polypeptide(L)'
;MVNRVLNQVVSAKEPFNSYETVKEAVETIDGFLVPGQEEFLFNKVKSLPEDALIVEVGSYKGRSTAAMAFACVGTNRKIYCIDPWIGQCHDIPEKSVFEVWKENLDKYQLTPYIKSFQGYSLEILKRWGELTGEKTIDFVFIDGSHEYLDVLTDFGLLLPLMKVGGWMAFHDIIETWPGCDYLWHDIVKFRLTDHEYSTTLACGRVKTTQELSKELQELHELRTLLVQSQQLQDSGSLELQQTQTKLQQTQEQLQQTQEQLQQTQEQLQNTQVELVQSQQLQQSKITELQQTQYELHHTKLEVAAMKTSKFWKLRSLWFKFKGFVGLPIDNE
;
A
#
# COMPACT_ATOMS: atom_id res chain seq x y z
N MET A 1 18.13 28.10 48.97
CA MET A 1 16.93 27.42 48.44
C MET A 1 16.79 25.99 48.98
N VAL A 2 17.87 25.20 49.02
CA VAL A 2 17.90 23.83 49.61
C VAL A 2 17.22 23.73 50.99
N ASN A 3 17.54 24.61 51.95
CA ASN A 3 16.87 24.61 53.27
C ASN A 3 15.36 24.86 53.19
N ARG A 4 14.87 25.57 52.16
CA ARG A 4 13.43 25.82 51.96
C ARG A 4 12.72 24.57 51.44
N VAL A 5 13.32 23.88 50.46
CA VAL A 5 12.79 22.61 49.93
C VAL A 5 12.77 21.55 51.04
N LEU A 6 13.87 21.44 51.79
CA LEU A 6 13.93 20.54 52.96
C LEU A 6 12.86 20.87 53.99
N ASN A 7 12.71 22.13 54.37
CA ASN A 7 11.68 22.53 55.32
C ASN A 7 10.26 22.24 54.81
N GLN A 8 10.02 22.36 53.49
CA GLN A 8 8.74 22.01 52.90
C GLN A 8 8.48 20.50 52.94
N VAL A 9 9.46 19.66 52.57
CA VAL A 9 9.34 18.20 52.69
C VAL A 9 9.10 17.78 54.14
N VAL A 10 9.89 18.31 55.09
CA VAL A 10 9.74 18.05 56.53
C VAL A 10 8.37 18.47 57.05
N SER A 11 7.84 19.59 56.56
CA SER A 11 6.54 20.09 57.00
C SER A 11 5.36 19.26 56.47
N ALA A 12 5.58 18.41 55.46
CA ALA A 12 4.69 17.40 54.88
C ALA A 12 3.21 17.79 54.68
N LYS A 13 2.88 19.09 54.65
CA LYS A 13 1.49 19.56 54.65
C LYS A 13 0.96 19.91 53.26
N GLU A 14 1.84 20.22 52.30
CA GLU A 14 1.38 20.67 50.97
C GLU A 14 2.23 20.08 49.83
N PRO A 15 1.60 19.61 48.74
CA PRO A 15 2.29 19.17 47.53
C PRO A 15 3.10 20.28 46.85
N PHE A 16 4.15 19.90 46.13
CA PHE A 16 4.88 20.84 45.27
C PHE A 16 4.06 21.18 44.02
N ASN A 17 3.91 22.48 43.76
CA ASN A 17 3.06 22.96 42.67
C ASN A 17 3.76 23.04 41.31
N SER A 18 5.10 23.09 41.25
CA SER A 18 5.83 23.11 39.97
C SER A 18 7.25 22.57 40.11
N TYR A 19 7.82 22.08 39.00
CA TYR A 19 9.17 21.52 38.98
C TYR A 19 10.24 22.57 39.30
N GLU A 20 10.03 23.84 38.93
CA GLU A 20 10.98 24.94 39.21
C GLU A 20 11.32 25.07 40.69
N THR A 21 10.39 24.69 41.57
CA THR A 21 10.61 24.75 43.03
C THR A 21 11.61 23.73 43.53
N VAL A 22 11.76 22.60 42.82
CA VAL A 22 12.63 21.47 43.17
C VAL A 22 13.78 21.28 42.19
N LYS A 23 13.80 22.02 41.09
CA LYS A 23 14.80 21.94 40.00
C LYS A 23 16.23 21.93 40.50
N GLU A 24 16.63 22.91 41.31
CA GLU A 24 18.00 22.98 41.86
C GLU A 24 18.35 21.76 42.71
N ALA A 25 17.38 21.16 43.42
CA ALA A 25 17.64 19.97 44.21
C ALA A 25 17.87 18.75 43.31
N VAL A 26 17.03 18.57 42.29
CA VAL A 26 17.14 17.46 41.34
C VAL A 26 18.41 17.55 40.50
N GLU A 27 18.75 18.74 39.97
CA GLU A 27 19.92 18.95 39.12
C GLU A 27 21.26 18.79 39.86
N THR A 28 21.26 18.76 41.21
CA THR A 28 22.48 18.42 41.99
C THR A 28 22.77 16.92 42.05
N ILE A 29 21.83 16.07 41.61
CA ILE A 29 22.00 14.63 41.56
C ILE A 29 22.49 14.26 40.17
N ASP A 30 23.68 13.66 40.10
CA ASP A 30 24.23 13.19 38.82
C ASP A 30 23.30 12.18 38.15
N GLY A 31 23.18 12.27 36.83
CA GLY A 31 22.39 11.36 36.01
C GLY A 31 22.39 11.80 34.54
N PHE A 32 21.93 10.91 33.66
CA PHE A 32 22.04 11.08 32.20
C PHE A 32 20.82 11.73 31.55
N LEU A 33 19.85 12.20 32.35
CA LEU A 33 18.74 13.00 31.83
C LEU A 33 19.25 14.32 31.22
N VAL A 34 18.67 14.70 30.08
CA VAL A 34 18.90 15.97 29.42
C VAL A 34 17.88 17.02 29.88
N PRO A 35 18.18 18.33 29.76
CA PRO A 35 17.32 19.38 30.31
C PRO A 35 15.86 19.27 29.86
N GLY A 36 14.96 19.24 30.84
CA GLY A 36 13.49 19.22 30.63
C GLY A 36 12.87 17.84 30.85
N GLN A 37 13.65 16.76 30.81
CA GLN A 37 13.12 15.41 31.06
C GLN A 37 12.74 15.21 32.53
N GLU A 38 13.45 15.85 33.46
CA GLU A 38 13.10 15.81 34.88
C GLU A 38 11.75 16.51 35.14
N GLU A 39 11.55 17.66 34.49
CA GLU A 39 10.29 18.39 34.55
C GLU A 39 9.15 17.55 33.95
N PHE A 40 9.42 16.89 32.82
CA PHE A 40 8.48 15.98 32.19
C PHE A 40 8.06 14.86 33.15
N LEU A 41 9.02 14.16 33.76
CA LEU A 41 8.75 13.07 34.72
C LEU A 41 8.01 13.58 35.96
N PHE A 42 8.43 14.72 36.53
CA PHE A 42 7.75 15.35 37.67
C PHE A 42 6.29 15.65 37.33
N ASN A 43 6.04 16.31 36.20
CA ASN A 43 4.70 16.70 35.79
C ASN A 43 3.83 15.49 35.44
N LYS A 44 4.42 14.44 34.85
CA LYS A 44 3.73 13.18 34.57
C LYS A 44 3.27 12.53 35.86
N VAL A 45 4.15 12.32 36.84
CA VAL A 45 3.79 11.73 38.14
C VAL A 45 2.79 12.59 38.90
N LYS A 46 2.95 13.92 38.88
CA LYS A 46 2.01 14.85 39.51
C LYS A 46 0.59 14.74 38.95
N SER A 47 0.45 14.42 37.65
CA SER A 47 -0.85 14.27 36.97
C SER A 47 -1.60 12.97 37.32
N LEU A 48 -0.94 12.00 37.96
CA LEU A 48 -1.53 10.71 38.33
C LEU A 48 -2.45 10.83 39.57
N PRO A 49 -3.28 9.82 39.87
CA PRO A 49 -4.00 9.73 41.14
C PRO A 49 -3.11 9.90 42.38
N GLU A 50 -3.65 10.37 43.50
CA GLU A 50 -2.88 10.62 44.74
C GLU A 50 -2.36 9.35 45.41
N ASP A 51 -2.83 8.17 45.00
CA ASP A 51 -2.41 6.85 45.46
C ASP A 51 -1.76 6.02 44.34
N ALA A 52 -1.34 6.69 43.26
CA ALA A 52 -0.75 6.03 42.09
C ALA A 52 0.51 5.23 42.43
N LEU A 53 0.65 4.08 41.78
CA LEU A 53 1.83 3.24 41.84
C LEU A 53 2.71 3.50 40.62
N ILE A 54 3.95 3.91 40.88
CA ILE A 54 4.98 4.18 39.87
C ILE A 54 6.07 3.11 39.96
N VAL A 55 6.58 2.64 38.82
CA VAL A 55 7.77 1.79 38.76
C VAL A 55 8.83 2.47 37.90
N GLU A 56 10.07 2.43 38.39
CA GLU A 56 11.26 2.87 37.66
C GLU A 56 12.18 1.67 37.48
N VAL A 57 12.60 1.41 36.24
CA VAL A 57 13.63 0.42 35.91
C VAL A 57 14.87 1.17 35.45
N GLY A 58 15.96 1.04 36.19
CA GLY A 58 17.15 1.89 36.04
C GLY A 58 16.99 3.18 36.84
N SER A 59 17.64 3.23 38.00
CA SER A 59 17.57 4.36 38.94
C SER A 59 18.92 5.05 39.12
N TYR A 60 20.02 4.38 38.79
CA TYR A 60 21.39 4.89 38.90
C TYR A 60 21.64 5.62 40.23
N LYS A 61 22.00 6.91 40.19
CA LYS A 61 22.22 7.78 41.37
C LYS A 61 20.97 8.54 41.83
N GLY A 62 19.82 8.36 41.17
CA GLY A 62 18.51 8.79 41.65
C GLY A 62 17.99 10.13 41.12
N ARG A 63 18.54 10.66 40.01
CA ARG A 63 18.09 11.95 39.44
C ARG A 63 16.63 11.91 38.97
N SER A 64 16.29 10.94 38.13
CA SER A 64 14.91 10.63 37.69
C SER A 64 14.02 10.28 38.88
N THR A 65 14.50 9.42 39.77
CA THR A 65 13.81 9.02 41.01
C THR A 65 13.43 10.24 41.85
N ALA A 66 14.36 11.19 42.05
CA ALA A 66 14.13 12.38 42.83
C ALA A 66 13.08 13.30 42.19
N ALA A 67 13.17 13.52 40.87
CA ALA A 67 12.18 14.29 40.12
C ALA A 67 10.76 13.73 40.32
N MET A 68 10.59 12.41 40.19
CA MET A 68 9.31 11.74 40.42
C MET A 68 8.88 11.77 41.91
N ALA A 69 9.82 11.56 42.84
CA ALA A 69 9.51 11.49 44.27
C ALA A 69 9.10 12.84 44.86
N PHE A 70 9.65 13.95 44.37
CA PHE A 70 9.16 15.29 44.74
C PHE A 70 7.70 15.48 44.36
N ALA A 71 7.23 14.92 43.24
CA ALA A 71 5.81 14.94 42.86
C ALA A 71 4.92 14.02 43.72
N CYS A 72 5.52 13.14 44.53
CA CYS A 72 4.79 12.29 45.48
C CYS A 72 4.60 12.96 46.85
N VAL A 73 5.33 14.04 47.15
CA VAL A 73 5.26 14.72 48.45
C VAL A 73 3.85 15.21 48.74
N GLY A 74 3.33 14.89 49.93
CA GLY A 74 1.96 15.23 50.33
C GLY A 74 0.88 14.31 49.76
N THR A 75 1.25 13.20 49.14
CA THR A 75 0.32 12.20 48.58
C THR A 75 0.61 10.79 49.10
N ASN A 76 -0.21 9.81 48.70
CA ASN A 76 -0.01 8.39 48.98
C ASN A 76 0.70 7.64 47.84
N ARG A 77 1.16 8.35 46.80
CA ARG A 77 1.89 7.76 45.68
C ARG A 77 3.15 7.03 46.16
N LYS A 78 3.47 5.94 45.48
CA LYS A 78 4.67 5.13 45.77
C LYS A 78 5.46 4.87 44.50
N ILE A 79 6.77 4.99 44.61
CA ILE A 79 7.71 4.66 43.54
C ILE A 79 8.45 3.38 43.92
N TYR A 80 8.46 2.42 43.02
CA TYR A 80 9.22 1.20 43.13
C TYR A 80 10.41 1.25 42.17
N CYS A 81 11.61 1.37 42.74
CA CYS A 81 12.86 1.50 41.99
C CYS A 81 13.53 0.14 41.84
N ILE A 82 13.80 -0.29 40.61
CA ILE A 82 14.45 -1.56 40.31
C ILE A 82 15.76 -1.28 39.58
N ASP A 83 16.86 -1.62 40.23
CA ASP A 83 18.20 -1.45 39.69
C ASP A 83 19.14 -2.44 40.38
N PRO A 84 20.08 -3.10 39.68
CA PRO A 84 21.02 -3.98 40.34
C PRO A 84 22.09 -3.22 41.15
N TRP A 85 22.30 -1.93 40.90
CA TRP A 85 23.31 -1.05 41.51
C TRP A 85 24.69 -1.72 41.58
N ILE A 86 25.16 -2.23 40.45
CA ILE A 86 26.39 -3.02 40.37
C ILE A 86 27.61 -2.10 40.46
N GLY A 87 28.52 -2.44 41.37
CA GLY A 87 29.85 -1.86 41.43
C GLY A 87 29.98 -0.61 42.32
N GLN A 88 31.18 -0.04 42.30
CA GLN A 88 31.49 1.18 43.02
C GLN A 88 31.15 2.41 42.19
N CYS A 89 30.82 3.51 42.88
CA CYS A 89 30.70 4.81 42.24
C CYS A 89 32.08 5.24 41.74
N HIS A 90 32.21 5.46 40.43
CA HIS A 90 33.48 5.87 39.83
C HIS A 90 33.93 7.25 40.35
N ASP A 91 32.97 8.13 40.66
CA ASP A 91 33.24 9.49 41.15
C ASP A 91 33.53 9.53 42.65
N ILE A 92 33.09 8.51 43.40
CA ILE A 92 33.28 8.39 44.85
C ILE A 92 33.69 6.93 45.15
N PRO A 93 34.98 6.59 44.98
CA PRO A 93 35.45 5.21 45.01
C PRO A 93 35.15 4.44 46.31
N GLU A 94 34.97 5.16 47.42
CA GLU A 94 34.64 4.58 48.72
C GLU A 94 33.17 4.19 48.89
N LYS A 95 32.29 4.55 47.94
CA LYS A 95 30.85 4.29 48.02
C LYS A 95 30.35 3.48 46.84
N SER A 96 29.45 2.54 47.13
CA SER A 96 28.67 1.85 46.11
C SER A 96 27.70 2.82 45.42
N VAL A 97 27.28 2.50 44.20
CA VAL A 97 26.26 3.29 43.50
C VAL A 97 24.96 3.33 44.31
N PHE A 98 24.59 2.22 44.98
CA PHE A 98 23.42 2.15 45.86
C PHE A 98 23.50 3.12 47.04
N GLU A 99 24.66 3.22 47.71
CA GLU A 99 24.85 4.16 48.82
C GLU A 99 24.71 5.61 48.35
N VAL A 100 25.30 5.95 47.20
CA VAL A 100 25.16 7.29 46.60
C VAL A 100 23.70 7.58 46.25
N TRP A 101 23.00 6.63 45.61
CA TRP A 101 21.58 6.74 45.30
C TRP A 101 20.76 7.00 46.56
N LYS A 102 20.98 6.20 47.61
CA LYS A 102 20.25 6.32 48.86
C LYS A 102 20.50 7.65 49.56
N GLU A 103 21.77 8.06 49.66
CA GLU A 103 22.15 9.34 50.27
C GLU A 103 21.56 10.54 49.53
N ASN A 104 21.54 10.52 48.20
CA ASN A 104 20.93 11.58 47.40
C ASN A 104 19.43 11.74 47.72
N LEU A 105 18.71 10.64 47.93
CA LEU A 105 17.28 10.67 48.20
C LEU A 105 16.97 10.95 49.69
N ASP A 106 17.77 10.40 50.61
CA ASP A 106 17.67 10.68 52.05
C ASP A 106 18.00 12.15 52.36
N LYS A 107 18.97 12.74 51.64
CA LYS A 107 19.31 14.17 51.73
C LYS A 107 18.07 15.05 51.61
N TYR A 108 17.12 14.68 50.75
CA TYR A 108 15.87 15.40 50.52
C TYR A 108 14.64 14.77 51.19
N GLN A 109 14.82 13.76 52.05
CA GLN A 109 13.75 13.05 52.76
C GLN A 109 12.68 12.46 51.84
N LEU A 110 13.11 11.96 50.69
CA LEU A 110 12.21 11.38 49.67
C LEU A 110 11.95 9.88 49.89
N THR A 111 12.78 9.21 50.69
CA THR A 111 12.70 7.77 50.94
C THR A 111 11.35 7.25 51.47
N PRO A 112 10.50 8.02 52.20
CA PRO A 112 9.15 7.55 52.57
C PRO A 112 8.23 7.24 51.37
N TYR A 113 8.51 7.79 50.19
CA TYR A 113 7.72 7.57 48.96
C TYR A 113 8.27 6.44 48.10
N ILE A 114 9.41 5.86 48.45
CA ILE A 114 10.17 4.96 47.57
C ILE A 114 10.37 3.59 48.24
N LYS A 115 10.23 2.53 47.45
CA LYS A 115 10.67 1.17 47.80
C LYS A 115 11.66 0.69 46.74
N SER A 116 12.89 0.41 47.15
CA SER A 116 13.94 -0.06 46.25
C SER A 116 14.05 -1.58 46.24
N PHE A 117 14.36 -2.13 45.06
CA PHE A 117 14.69 -3.53 44.83
C PHE A 117 16.05 -3.62 44.16
N GLN A 118 17.06 -4.03 44.93
CA GLN A 118 18.41 -4.25 44.41
C GLN A 118 18.46 -5.59 43.68
N GLY A 119 18.46 -5.55 42.35
CA GLY A 119 18.52 -6.74 41.50
C GLY A 119 18.19 -6.45 40.03
N TYR A 120 18.37 -7.44 39.17
CA TYR A 120 18.00 -7.32 37.76
C TYR A 120 16.48 -7.29 37.59
N SER A 121 16.01 -6.43 36.68
CA SER A 121 14.57 -6.24 36.39
C SER A 121 13.85 -7.54 36.07
N LEU A 122 14.46 -8.41 35.27
CA LEU A 122 13.94 -9.74 34.94
C LEU A 122 13.58 -10.57 36.17
N GLU A 123 14.42 -10.56 37.20
CA GLU A 123 14.23 -11.37 38.41
C GLU A 123 13.15 -10.77 39.32
N ILE A 124 13.18 -9.45 39.49
CA ILE A 124 12.25 -8.72 40.34
C ILE A 124 10.85 -8.72 39.73
N LEU A 125 10.71 -8.43 38.43
CA LEU A 125 9.42 -8.33 37.76
C LEU A 125 8.71 -9.69 37.65
N LYS A 126 9.45 -10.80 37.47
CA LYS A 126 8.88 -12.16 37.52
C LYS A 126 8.26 -12.50 38.88
N ARG A 127 8.74 -11.88 39.95
CA ARG A 127 8.28 -12.08 41.33
C ARG A 127 7.52 -10.87 41.86
N TRP A 128 7.07 -9.97 40.98
CA TRP A 128 6.47 -8.69 41.37
C TRP A 128 5.38 -8.86 42.42
N GLY A 129 4.36 -9.69 42.14
CA GLY A 129 3.24 -9.91 43.06
C GLY A 129 3.65 -10.54 44.40
N GLU A 130 4.71 -11.35 44.44
CA GLU A 130 5.27 -11.93 45.68
C GLU A 130 5.98 -10.86 46.52
N LEU A 131 6.75 -9.99 45.88
CA LEU A 131 7.61 -8.99 46.53
C LEU A 131 6.87 -7.71 46.95
N THR A 132 5.82 -7.34 46.23
CA THR A 132 5.08 -6.09 46.44
C THR A 132 3.68 -6.31 46.97
N GLY A 133 3.01 -7.41 46.58
CA GLY A 133 1.57 -7.59 46.77
C GLY A 133 0.70 -6.74 45.82
N GLU A 134 1.33 -5.96 44.94
CA GLU A 134 0.69 -5.00 44.06
C GLU A 134 0.28 -5.65 42.75
N LYS A 135 -0.91 -5.30 42.24
CA LYS A 135 -1.50 -5.94 41.07
C LYS A 135 -1.52 -5.08 39.82
N THR A 136 -1.47 -3.76 39.98
CA THR A 136 -1.62 -2.82 38.87
C THR A 136 -0.75 -1.60 39.04
N ILE A 137 -0.15 -1.12 37.96
CA ILE A 137 0.78 0.00 37.91
C ILE A 137 0.16 1.16 37.13
N ASP A 138 0.25 2.38 37.66
CA ASP A 138 -0.28 3.59 37.01
C ASP A 138 0.73 4.21 36.04
N PHE A 139 2.01 4.14 36.37
CA PHE A 139 3.09 4.68 35.54
C PHE A 139 4.35 3.83 35.62
N VAL A 140 4.99 3.59 34.48
CA VAL A 140 6.34 3.00 34.42
C VAL A 140 7.29 3.92 33.68
N PHE A 141 8.53 3.99 34.15
CA PHE A 141 9.65 4.61 33.45
C PHE A 141 10.78 3.57 33.28
N ILE A 142 11.12 3.27 32.03
CA ILE A 142 12.16 2.29 31.66
C ILE A 142 13.37 3.05 31.11
N ASP A 143 14.46 3.02 31.88
CA ASP A 143 15.75 3.73 31.65
C ASP A 143 16.92 2.89 32.20
N GLY A 144 16.87 1.58 31.93
CA GLY A 144 17.83 0.59 32.44
C GLY A 144 18.92 0.26 31.42
N SER A 145 18.84 -0.94 30.84
CA SER A 145 19.73 -1.37 29.75
C SER A 145 19.29 -0.74 28.42
N HIS A 146 20.23 -0.47 27.52
CA HIS A 146 19.93 -0.03 26.14
C HIS A 146 20.00 -1.17 25.12
N GLU A 147 20.23 -2.40 25.59
CA GLU A 147 20.20 -3.60 24.75
C GLU A 147 18.75 -3.93 24.39
N TYR A 148 18.48 -4.11 23.09
CA TYR A 148 17.13 -4.34 22.57
C TYR A 148 16.35 -5.43 23.33
N LEU A 149 16.99 -6.57 23.61
CA LEU A 149 16.35 -7.70 24.28
C LEU A 149 16.02 -7.41 25.74
N ASP A 150 16.80 -6.58 26.42
CA ASP A 150 16.56 -6.23 27.81
C ASP A 150 15.36 -5.29 27.91
N VAL A 151 15.33 -4.21 27.11
CA VAL A 151 14.20 -3.27 27.09
C VAL A 151 12.91 -3.95 26.63
N LEU A 152 12.99 -4.86 25.64
CA LEU A 152 11.86 -5.66 25.19
C LEU A 152 11.35 -6.58 26.32
N THR A 153 12.25 -7.15 27.11
CA THR A 153 11.91 -8.00 28.26
C THR A 153 11.22 -7.18 29.34
N ASP A 154 11.73 -6.00 29.68
CA ASP A 154 11.14 -5.09 30.66
C ASP A 154 9.73 -4.65 30.21
N PHE A 155 9.59 -4.22 28.95
CA PHE A 155 8.30 -3.88 28.38
C PHE A 155 7.31 -5.05 28.46
N GLY A 156 7.73 -6.25 28.06
CA GLY A 156 6.90 -7.44 28.05
C GLY A 156 6.44 -7.90 29.44
N LEU A 157 7.26 -7.69 30.47
CA LEU A 157 6.92 -8.03 31.86
C LEU A 157 6.07 -6.95 32.53
N LEU A 158 6.28 -5.68 32.19
CA LEU A 158 5.54 -4.55 32.78
C LEU A 158 4.17 -4.35 32.14
N LEU A 159 4.04 -4.53 30.83
CA LEU A 159 2.78 -4.27 30.11
C LEU A 159 1.56 -5.00 30.72
N PRO A 160 1.62 -6.29 31.11
CA PRO A 160 0.50 -6.98 31.75
C PRO A 160 0.18 -6.48 33.17
N LEU A 161 1.12 -5.79 33.82
CA LEU A 161 0.96 -5.20 35.15
C LEU A 161 0.39 -3.78 35.09
N MET A 162 0.29 -3.17 33.91
CA MET A 162 -0.22 -1.81 33.76
C MET A 162 -1.73 -1.73 33.92
N LYS A 163 -2.20 -0.65 34.56
CA LYS A 163 -3.61 -0.24 34.45
C LYS A 163 -3.92 0.12 33.01
N VAL A 164 -5.15 -0.19 32.59
CA VAL A 164 -5.72 0.38 31.38
C VAL A 164 -5.71 1.91 31.47
N GLY A 165 -5.15 2.57 30.45
CA GLY A 165 -4.93 4.02 30.44
C GLY A 165 -3.78 4.51 31.32
N GLY A 166 -3.03 3.60 31.96
CA GLY A 166 -1.77 3.91 32.65
C GLY A 166 -0.68 4.27 31.66
N TRP A 167 0.35 4.97 32.14
CA TRP A 167 1.42 5.51 31.29
C TRP A 167 2.65 4.61 31.29
N MET A 168 3.26 4.41 30.11
CA MET A 168 4.58 3.79 30.00
C MET A 168 5.53 4.76 29.31
N ALA A 169 6.65 5.07 29.95
CA ALA A 169 7.70 5.93 29.44
C ALA A 169 9.00 5.16 29.22
N PHE A 170 9.73 5.52 28.18
CA PHE A 170 10.99 4.96 27.75
C PHE A 170 11.97 6.09 27.54
N HIS A 171 13.20 5.90 28.01
CA HIS A 171 14.29 6.83 27.78
C HIS A 171 15.11 6.44 26.55
N ASP A 172 15.95 7.37 26.08
CA ASP A 172 16.93 7.11 25.02
C ASP A 172 16.37 6.58 23.68
N ILE A 173 15.19 7.06 23.28
CA ILE A 173 14.62 6.87 21.94
C ILE A 173 15.37 7.77 20.95
N ILE A 174 16.54 7.30 20.51
CA ILE A 174 17.43 7.99 19.57
C ILE A 174 18.35 6.98 18.85
N GLU A 175 18.79 7.31 17.64
CA GLU A 175 19.64 6.45 16.80
C GLU A 175 20.94 5.95 17.49
N THR A 176 21.51 6.71 18.41
CA THR A 176 22.69 6.30 19.20
C THR A 176 22.43 5.06 20.05
N TRP A 177 21.17 4.85 20.44
CA TRP A 177 20.69 3.72 21.24
C TRP A 177 19.64 2.93 20.42
N PRO A 178 20.09 2.17 19.40
CA PRO A 178 19.19 1.55 18.44
C PRO A 178 18.23 0.54 19.08
N GLY A 179 18.61 -0.08 20.21
CA GLY A 179 17.73 -1.00 20.92
C GLY A 179 16.44 -0.33 21.44
N CYS A 180 16.57 0.82 22.07
CA CYS A 180 15.43 1.62 22.55
C CYS A 180 14.63 2.18 21.38
N ASP A 181 15.33 2.76 20.39
CA ASP A 181 14.72 3.37 19.21
C ASP A 181 13.87 2.38 18.39
N TYR A 182 14.43 1.22 18.04
CA TYR A 182 13.71 0.18 17.31
C TYR A 182 12.53 -0.37 18.11
N LEU A 183 12.70 -0.63 19.40
CA LEU A 183 11.59 -1.13 20.23
C LEU A 183 10.43 -0.13 20.26
N TRP A 184 10.72 1.17 20.42
CA TRP A 184 9.71 2.21 20.43
C TRP A 184 8.95 2.26 19.11
N HIS A 185 9.70 2.37 18.00
CA HIS A 185 9.13 2.59 16.68
C HIS A 185 8.44 1.36 16.09
N ASP A 186 8.92 0.15 16.36
CA ASP A 186 8.39 -1.07 15.75
C ASP A 186 7.28 -1.73 16.59
N ILE A 187 7.29 -1.54 17.92
CA ILE A 187 6.40 -2.27 18.82
C ILE A 187 5.63 -1.34 19.75
N VAL A 188 6.31 -0.59 20.61
CA VAL A 188 5.66 0.09 21.74
C VAL A 188 4.69 1.16 21.26
N LYS A 189 5.06 1.96 20.27
CA LYS A 189 4.22 3.02 19.69
C LYS A 189 2.89 2.50 19.12
N PHE A 190 2.83 1.24 18.69
CA PHE A 190 1.59 0.62 18.21
C PHE A 190 0.78 -0.05 19.32
N ARG A 191 1.41 -0.35 20.47
CA ARG A 191 0.76 -0.93 21.65
C ARG A 191 0.18 0.12 22.59
N LEU A 192 0.70 1.35 22.52
CA LEU A 192 0.25 2.49 23.31
C LEU A 192 -0.56 3.48 22.46
N THR A 193 -1.20 4.44 23.13
CA THR A 193 -1.93 5.57 22.55
C THR A 193 -1.49 6.88 23.24
N ASP A 194 -2.03 8.02 22.83
CA ASP A 194 -1.79 9.33 23.48
C ASP A 194 -0.29 9.63 23.70
N HIS A 195 0.52 9.50 22.65
CA HIS A 195 1.97 9.60 22.76
C HIS A 195 2.44 11.02 23.10
N GLU A 196 3.35 11.13 24.07
CA GLU A 196 4.02 12.37 24.45
C GLU A 196 5.54 12.19 24.42
N TYR A 197 6.26 13.29 24.22
CA TYR A 197 7.71 13.27 24.04
C TYR A 197 8.37 14.42 24.81
N SER A 198 9.55 14.16 25.34
CA SER A 198 10.50 15.16 25.85
C SER A 198 11.89 14.75 25.40
N THR A 199 12.37 15.39 24.32
CA THR A 199 13.65 15.06 23.66
C THR A 199 13.75 13.57 23.31
N THR A 200 14.63 12.81 23.97
CA THR A 200 14.83 11.36 23.77
C THR A 200 13.94 10.49 24.66
N LEU A 201 13.09 11.10 25.50
CA LEU A 201 12.11 10.41 26.31
C LEU A 201 10.77 10.38 25.56
N ALA A 202 10.19 9.19 25.41
CA ALA A 202 8.87 9.02 24.84
C ALA A 202 7.95 8.26 25.79
N CYS A 203 6.66 8.60 25.85
CA CYS A 203 5.69 7.85 26.62
C CYS A 203 4.35 7.75 25.92
N GLY A 204 3.54 6.78 26.34
CA GLY A 204 2.20 6.57 25.83
C GLY A 204 1.31 5.86 26.86
N ARG A 205 0.01 5.85 26.62
CA ARG A 205 -0.98 5.21 27.47
C ARG A 205 -1.29 3.80 27.01
N VAL A 206 -1.43 2.89 27.95
CA VAL A 206 -1.88 1.52 27.67
C VAL A 206 -3.32 1.57 27.15
N LYS A 207 -3.51 1.05 25.93
CA LYS A 207 -4.81 1.05 25.25
C LYS A 207 -5.90 0.42 26.11
N THR A 208 -7.07 1.03 26.05
CA THR A 208 -8.30 0.51 26.64
C THR A 208 -8.82 -0.69 25.86
N THR A 209 -9.60 -1.53 26.54
CA THR A 209 -10.33 -2.62 25.89
C THR A 209 -11.23 -2.10 24.77
N GLN A 210 -11.79 -0.90 24.93
CA GLN A 210 -12.62 -0.26 23.92
C GLN A 210 -11.81 0.12 22.67
N GLU A 211 -10.64 0.74 22.82
CA GLU A 211 -9.75 1.06 21.70
C GLU A 211 -9.28 -0.20 20.97
N LEU A 212 -8.85 -1.23 21.71
CA LEU A 212 -8.47 -2.52 21.12
C LEU A 212 -9.64 -3.17 20.36
N SER A 213 -10.86 -3.08 20.90
CA SER A 213 -12.04 -3.61 20.22
C SER A 213 -12.40 -2.85 18.94
N LYS A 214 -12.19 -1.53 18.93
CA LYS A 214 -12.41 -0.67 17.77
C LYS A 214 -11.38 -0.98 16.67
N GLU A 215 -10.10 -1.11 17.01
CA GLU A 215 -9.06 -1.51 16.06
C GLU A 215 -9.34 -2.89 15.47
N LEU A 216 -9.82 -3.83 16.30
CA LEU A 216 -10.20 -5.16 15.83
C LEU A 216 -11.39 -5.12 14.86
N GLN A 217 -12.37 -4.23 15.09
CA GLN A 217 -13.50 -3.99 14.18
C GLN A 217 -13.02 -3.37 12.87
N GLU A 218 -12.19 -2.34 12.92
CA GLU A 218 -11.61 -1.69 11.73
C GLU A 218 -10.79 -2.69 10.89
N LEU A 219 -10.00 -3.56 11.54
CA LEU A 219 -9.28 -4.65 10.86
C LEU A 219 -10.22 -5.65 10.19
N HIS A 220 -11.36 -5.96 10.81
CA HIS A 220 -12.35 -6.85 10.23
C HIS A 220 -13.03 -6.22 9.00
N GLU A 221 -13.33 -4.93 9.05
CA GLU A 221 -13.87 -4.17 7.91
C GLU A 221 -12.86 -4.09 6.75
N LEU A 222 -11.60 -3.78 7.04
CA LEU A 222 -10.52 -3.77 6.04
C LEU A 222 -10.34 -5.13 5.37
N ARG A 223 -10.39 -6.22 6.14
CA ARG A 223 -10.33 -7.57 5.59
C ARG A 223 -11.52 -7.85 4.66
N THR A 224 -12.71 -7.37 5.02
CA THR A 224 -13.92 -7.53 4.20
C THR A 224 -13.79 -6.76 2.88
N LEU A 225 -13.31 -5.51 2.93
CA LEU A 225 -13.05 -4.69 1.74
C LEU A 225 -11.99 -5.32 0.83
N LEU A 226 -10.93 -5.90 1.40
CA LEU A 226 -9.89 -6.56 0.62
C LEU A 226 -10.43 -7.78 -0.16
N VAL A 227 -11.30 -8.58 0.46
CA VAL A 227 -11.96 -9.71 -0.22
C VAL A 227 -12.87 -9.21 -1.34
N GLN A 228 -13.64 -8.14 -1.13
CA GLN A 228 -14.50 -7.55 -2.16
C GLN A 228 -13.68 -7.00 -3.34
N SER A 229 -12.57 -6.32 -3.06
CA SER A 229 -11.66 -5.81 -4.10
C SER A 229 -11.09 -6.96 -4.95
N GLN A 230 -10.71 -8.07 -4.32
CA GLN A 230 -10.21 -9.24 -5.06
C GLN A 230 -11.29 -9.84 -5.97
N GLN A 231 -12.53 -9.98 -5.48
CA GLN A 231 -13.65 -10.48 -6.29
C GLN A 231 -13.95 -9.59 -7.49
N LEU A 232 -13.88 -8.26 -7.32
CA LEU A 232 -14.07 -7.31 -8.41
C LEU A 232 -12.94 -7.40 -9.45
N GLN A 233 -11.69 -7.59 -9.01
CA GLN A 233 -10.55 -7.80 -9.91
C GLN A 233 -10.72 -9.09 -10.73
N ASP A 234 -11.13 -10.18 -10.09
CA ASP A 234 -11.36 -11.46 -10.76
C ASP A 234 -12.51 -11.37 -11.78
N SER A 235 -13.60 -10.69 -11.42
CA SER A 235 -14.72 -10.45 -12.35
C SER A 235 -14.31 -9.58 -13.53
N GLY A 236 -13.58 -8.48 -13.27
CA GLY A 236 -13.05 -7.61 -14.33
C GLY A 236 -12.07 -8.33 -15.26
N SER A 237 -11.24 -9.21 -14.73
CA SER A 237 -10.33 -10.05 -15.52
C SER A 237 -11.10 -11.00 -16.45
N LEU A 238 -12.17 -11.62 -15.94
CA LEU A 238 -13.03 -12.51 -16.73
C LEU A 238 -13.74 -11.76 -17.87
N GLU A 239 -14.32 -10.59 -17.58
CA GLU A 239 -14.96 -9.75 -18.61
C GLU A 239 -13.97 -9.28 -19.68
N LEU A 240 -12.74 -8.93 -19.27
CA LEU A 240 -11.68 -8.55 -20.19
C LEU A 240 -11.31 -9.72 -21.11
N GLN A 241 -11.16 -10.92 -20.57
CA GLN A 241 -10.87 -12.12 -21.36
C GLN A 241 -11.99 -12.40 -22.37
N GLN A 242 -13.25 -12.34 -21.94
CA GLN A 242 -14.40 -12.52 -22.84
C GLN A 242 -14.44 -11.48 -23.96
N THR A 243 -14.13 -10.22 -23.63
CA THR A 243 -14.07 -9.13 -24.60
C THR A 243 -12.94 -9.33 -25.61
N GLN A 244 -11.77 -9.78 -25.16
CA GLN A 244 -10.65 -10.13 -26.03
C GLN A 244 -11.00 -11.29 -26.98
N THR A 245 -11.66 -12.34 -26.48
CA THR A 245 -12.12 -13.45 -27.32
C THR A 245 -13.13 -12.99 -28.38
N LYS A 246 -14.11 -12.15 -28.00
CA LYS A 246 -15.08 -11.58 -28.95
C LYS A 246 -14.40 -10.69 -29.99
N LEU A 247 -13.42 -9.89 -29.58
CA LEU A 247 -12.66 -9.04 -30.49
C LEU A 247 -11.89 -9.88 -31.52
N GLN A 248 -11.22 -10.95 -31.07
CA GLN A 248 -10.52 -11.87 -31.96
C GLN A 248 -11.47 -12.52 -32.97
N GLN A 249 -12.62 -13.03 -32.52
CA GLN A 249 -13.64 -13.61 -33.41
C GLN A 249 -14.15 -12.59 -34.44
N THR A 250 -14.35 -11.34 -34.01
CA THR A 250 -14.80 -10.26 -34.91
C THR A 250 -13.71 -9.92 -35.94
N GLN A 251 -12.43 -9.92 -35.54
CA GLN A 251 -11.31 -9.72 -36.45
C GLN A 251 -11.20 -10.83 -37.50
N GLU A 252 -11.36 -12.09 -37.10
CA GLU A 252 -11.38 -13.25 -38.01
C GLU A 252 -12.54 -13.16 -39.02
N GLN A 253 -13.74 -12.80 -38.57
CA GLN A 253 -14.89 -12.57 -39.45
C GLN A 253 -14.68 -11.42 -40.43
N LEU A 254 -14.06 -10.32 -39.96
CA LEU A 254 -13.74 -9.18 -40.81
C LEU A 254 -12.75 -9.59 -41.91
N GLN A 255 -11.73 -10.38 -41.57
CA GLN A 255 -10.77 -10.90 -42.54
C GLN A 255 -11.45 -11.79 -43.59
N GLN A 256 -12.30 -12.73 -43.17
CA GLN A 256 -13.06 -13.58 -44.10
C GLN A 256 -13.94 -12.75 -45.04
N THR A 257 -14.59 -11.71 -44.50
CA THR A 257 -15.43 -10.81 -45.30
C THR A 257 -14.61 -10.02 -46.32
N GLN A 258 -13.39 -9.57 -45.95
CA GLN A 258 -12.47 -8.90 -46.86
C GLN A 258 -12.01 -9.83 -48.00
N GLU A 259 -11.69 -11.08 -47.69
CA GLU A 259 -11.31 -12.09 -48.69
C GLU A 259 -12.46 -12.37 -49.67
N GLN A 260 -13.69 -12.52 -49.18
CA GLN A 260 -14.88 -12.69 -50.02
C GLN A 260 -15.14 -11.47 -50.91
N LEU A 261 -14.96 -10.27 -50.38
CA LEU A 261 -15.11 -9.03 -51.15
C LEU A 261 -14.09 -8.97 -52.28
N GLN A 262 -12.83 -9.33 -52.02
CA GLN A 262 -11.78 -9.38 -53.04
C GLN A 262 -12.12 -10.39 -54.15
N GLN A 263 -12.54 -11.60 -53.79
CA GLN A 263 -12.96 -12.62 -54.76
C GLN A 263 -14.14 -12.12 -55.63
N THR A 264 -15.11 -11.46 -55.00
CA THR A 264 -16.26 -10.89 -55.72
C THR A 264 -15.84 -9.78 -56.67
N GLN A 265 -14.87 -8.94 -56.27
CA GLN A 265 -14.31 -7.90 -57.15
C GLN A 265 -13.58 -8.49 -58.36
N GLU A 266 -12.79 -9.56 -58.17
CA GLU A 266 -12.11 -10.27 -59.26
C GLU A 266 -13.12 -10.90 -60.24
N GLN A 267 -14.17 -11.54 -59.72
CA GLN A 267 -15.26 -12.08 -60.56
C GLN A 267 -15.97 -10.99 -61.35
N LEU A 268 -16.23 -9.83 -60.73
CA LEU A 268 -16.85 -8.69 -61.41
C LEU A 268 -15.96 -8.16 -62.53
N GLN A 269 -14.64 -8.07 -62.32
CA GLN A 269 -13.68 -7.68 -63.36
C GLN A 269 -13.68 -8.67 -64.53
N ASN A 270 -13.65 -9.98 -64.25
CA ASN A 270 -13.72 -11.00 -65.30
C ASN A 270 -15.01 -10.90 -66.11
N THR A 271 -16.15 -10.77 -65.42
CA THR A 271 -17.46 -10.60 -66.07
C THR A 271 -17.50 -9.33 -66.93
N GLN A 272 -16.88 -8.24 -66.48
CA GLN A 272 -16.77 -7.00 -67.24
C GLN A 272 -15.95 -7.19 -68.53
N VAL A 273 -14.85 -7.94 -68.47
CA VAL A 273 -14.03 -8.27 -69.65
C VAL A 273 -14.81 -9.12 -70.64
N GLU A 274 -15.49 -10.17 -70.18
CA GLU A 274 -16.35 -11.02 -71.02
C GLU A 274 -17.46 -10.23 -71.69
N LEU A 275 -18.10 -9.30 -70.95
CA LEU A 275 -19.14 -8.43 -71.50
C LEU A 275 -18.60 -7.56 -72.65
N VAL A 276 -17.41 -6.95 -72.48
CA VAL A 276 -16.77 -6.15 -73.53
C VAL A 276 -16.43 -7.01 -74.76
N GLN A 277 -15.91 -8.22 -74.56
CA GLN A 277 -15.63 -9.15 -75.66
C GLN A 277 -16.89 -9.53 -76.42
N SER A 278 -17.98 -9.84 -75.69
CA SER A 278 -19.28 -10.14 -76.30
C SER A 278 -19.84 -8.96 -77.10
N GLN A 279 -19.71 -7.73 -76.58
CA GLN A 279 -20.11 -6.51 -77.30
C GLN A 279 -19.28 -6.30 -78.58
N GLN A 280 -17.97 -6.53 -78.55
CA GLN A 280 -17.09 -6.45 -79.72
C GLN A 280 -17.46 -7.50 -80.78
N LEU A 281 -17.71 -8.73 -80.36
CA LEU A 281 -18.15 -9.80 -81.26
C LEU A 281 -19.50 -9.46 -81.92
N GLN A 282 -20.45 -8.96 -81.13
CA GLN A 282 -21.74 -8.49 -81.65
C GLN A 282 -21.55 -7.39 -82.70
N GLN A 283 -20.67 -6.42 -82.45
CA GLN A 283 -20.38 -5.35 -83.40
C GLN A 283 -19.75 -5.89 -84.70
N SER A 284 -18.79 -6.81 -84.60
CA SER A 284 -18.19 -7.47 -85.76
C SER A 284 -19.23 -8.21 -86.60
N LYS A 285 -20.14 -8.95 -85.95
CA LYS A 285 -21.22 -9.66 -86.63
C LYS A 285 -22.22 -8.73 -87.30
N ILE A 286 -22.51 -7.57 -86.71
CA ILE A 286 -23.33 -6.52 -87.34
C ILE A 286 -22.65 -6.02 -88.62
N THR A 287 -21.34 -5.73 -88.58
CA THR A 287 -20.58 -5.27 -89.75
C THR A 287 -20.55 -6.33 -90.86
N GLU A 288 -20.29 -7.59 -90.51
CA GLU A 288 -20.28 -8.71 -91.45
C GLU A 288 -21.66 -8.87 -92.12
N LEU A 289 -22.73 -8.81 -91.33
CA LEU A 289 -24.10 -8.85 -91.84
C LEU A 289 -24.38 -7.71 -92.83
N GLN A 290 -23.95 -6.49 -92.54
CA GLN A 290 -24.08 -5.34 -93.44
C GLN A 290 -23.32 -5.55 -94.75
N GLN A 291 -22.09 -6.07 -94.68
CA GLN A 291 -21.29 -6.38 -95.87
C GLN A 291 -21.95 -7.47 -96.72
N THR A 292 -22.40 -8.57 -96.11
CA THR A 292 -23.12 -9.63 -96.83
C THR A 292 -24.42 -9.11 -97.46
N GLN A 293 -25.15 -8.24 -96.77
CA GLN A 293 -26.34 -7.59 -97.34
C GLN A 293 -26.00 -6.70 -98.54
N TYR A 294 -24.89 -5.95 -98.47
CA TYR A 294 -24.39 -5.13 -99.57
C TYR A 294 -23.99 -5.98 -100.77
N GLU A 295 -23.18 -7.02 -100.56
CA GLU A 295 -22.75 -7.96 -101.60
C GLU A 295 -23.95 -8.63 -102.24
N LEU A 296 -24.88 -9.16 -101.43
CA LEU A 296 -26.13 -9.76 -101.91
C LEU A 296 -26.93 -8.78 -102.78
N HIS A 297 -27.01 -7.51 -102.39
CA HIS A 297 -27.67 -6.48 -103.19
C HIS A 297 -26.93 -6.23 -104.51
N HIS A 298 -25.61 -6.12 -104.48
CA HIS A 298 -24.78 -5.95 -105.67
C HIS A 298 -24.91 -7.12 -106.64
N THR A 299 -24.77 -8.36 -106.16
CA THR A 299 -24.94 -9.56 -106.99
C THR A 299 -26.34 -9.64 -107.59
N LYS A 300 -27.38 -9.22 -106.84
CA LYS A 300 -28.74 -9.09 -107.40
C LYS A 300 -28.81 -8.09 -108.55
N LEU A 301 -28.17 -6.92 -108.42
CA LEU A 301 -28.08 -5.93 -109.48
C LEU A 301 -27.29 -6.44 -110.69
N GLU A 302 -26.16 -7.12 -110.49
CA GLU A 302 -25.37 -7.73 -111.56
C GLU A 302 -26.13 -8.82 -112.29
N VAL A 303 -26.79 -9.74 -111.56
CA VAL A 303 -27.65 -10.76 -112.17
C VAL A 303 -28.77 -10.12 -112.97
N ALA A 304 -29.39 -9.05 -112.46
CA ALA A 304 -30.40 -8.29 -113.20
C ALA A 304 -29.80 -7.67 -114.48
N ALA A 305 -28.64 -7.01 -114.38
CA ALA A 305 -27.94 -6.43 -115.52
C ALA A 305 -27.53 -7.49 -116.56
N MET A 306 -26.93 -8.61 -116.13
CA MET A 306 -26.60 -9.77 -116.97
C MET A 306 -27.83 -10.28 -117.70
N LYS A 307 -28.97 -10.48 -117.01
CA LYS A 307 -30.23 -10.91 -117.64
C LYS A 307 -30.73 -9.93 -118.71
N THR A 308 -30.36 -8.65 -118.64
CA THR A 308 -30.72 -7.63 -119.64
C THR A 308 -29.71 -7.46 -120.79
N SER A 309 -28.51 -8.05 -120.68
CA SER A 309 -27.43 -7.99 -121.68
C SER A 309 -27.80 -8.62 -123.03
N LYS A 310 -27.25 -8.08 -124.12
CA LYS A 310 -27.40 -8.62 -125.48
C LYS A 310 -26.93 -10.07 -125.58
N PHE A 311 -25.85 -10.43 -124.88
CA PHE A 311 -25.30 -11.80 -124.90
C PHE A 311 -26.20 -12.79 -124.17
N TRP A 312 -26.78 -12.41 -123.03
CA TRP A 312 -27.71 -13.27 -122.27
C TRP A 312 -29.06 -13.41 -122.99
N LYS A 313 -29.54 -12.34 -123.64
CA LYS A 313 -30.70 -12.38 -124.55
C LYS A 313 -30.44 -13.30 -125.75
N LEU A 314 -29.26 -13.22 -126.37
CA LEU A 314 -28.83 -14.12 -127.45
C LEU A 314 -28.67 -15.57 -126.97
N ARG A 315 -28.08 -15.80 -125.79
CA ARG A 315 -27.93 -17.13 -125.18
C ARG A 315 -29.28 -17.74 -124.83
N SER A 316 -30.22 -16.97 -124.29
CA SER A 316 -31.58 -17.44 -124.00
C SER A 316 -32.40 -17.67 -125.27
N LEU A 317 -32.23 -16.84 -126.31
CA LEU A 317 -32.74 -17.10 -127.66
C LEU A 317 -32.12 -18.36 -128.27
N TRP A 318 -30.82 -18.59 -128.08
CA TRP A 318 -30.12 -19.78 -128.53
C TRP A 318 -30.61 -21.02 -127.79
N PHE A 319 -30.74 -21.03 -126.46
CA PHE A 319 -31.33 -22.18 -125.75
C PHE A 319 -32.78 -22.44 -126.14
N LYS A 320 -33.59 -21.39 -126.37
CA LYS A 320 -34.96 -21.55 -126.92
C LYS A 320 -34.95 -22.14 -128.33
N PHE A 321 -34.05 -21.69 -129.20
CA PHE A 321 -33.88 -22.22 -130.55
C PHE A 321 -33.30 -23.65 -130.53
N LYS A 322 -32.33 -23.96 -129.68
CA LYS A 322 -31.74 -25.30 -129.49
C LYS A 322 -32.79 -26.31 -129.01
N GLY A 323 -33.66 -25.90 -128.07
CA GLY A 323 -34.83 -26.68 -127.65
C GLY A 323 -35.92 -26.81 -128.72
N PHE A 324 -36.09 -25.80 -129.58
CA PHE A 324 -37.02 -25.84 -130.72
C PHE A 324 -36.54 -26.74 -131.87
N VAL A 325 -35.22 -26.90 -132.05
CA VAL A 325 -34.59 -27.67 -133.14
C VAL A 325 -34.16 -29.08 -132.71
N GLY A 326 -34.40 -29.49 -131.46
CA GLY A 326 -34.21 -30.88 -131.00
C GLY A 326 -32.75 -31.29 -130.77
N LEU A 327 -31.84 -30.34 -130.56
CA LEU A 327 -30.45 -30.63 -130.18
C LEU A 327 -30.34 -30.85 -128.65
N PRO A 328 -29.47 -31.76 -128.17
CA PRO A 328 -29.29 -31.99 -126.74
C PRO A 328 -28.85 -30.71 -126.02
N ILE A 329 -29.52 -30.43 -124.90
CA ILE A 329 -29.14 -29.40 -123.94
C ILE A 329 -28.16 -30.10 -122.98
N ASP A 330 -26.86 -29.94 -123.22
CA ASP A 330 -25.87 -30.30 -122.21
C ASP A 330 -26.06 -29.32 -121.05
N ASN A 331 -26.63 -29.83 -119.96
CA ASN A 331 -26.70 -29.15 -118.68
C ASN A 331 -25.40 -29.47 -117.92
N GLU A 332 -24.52 -28.49 -117.81
CA GLU A 332 -23.93 -28.13 -116.53
C GLU A 332 -24.18 -26.65 -116.27
#